data_AF-A0A9E3DAY9-F1
#
_entry.id   AF-A0A9E3DAY9-F1
#
_cell.length_a   1.000
_cell.length_b   1.000
_cell.length_c   1.000
_cell.angle_alpha   90.00
_cell.angle_beta   90.00
_cell.angle_gamma   90.00
#
_symmetry.space_group_name_H-M   'P 1'
#
loop_
_entity.id
_entity.type
_entity.pdbx_description
1 polymer ?
#
loop_
_entity_poly.entity_id
_entity_poly.type
_entity_poly.pdbx_seq_one_letter_code
_entity_poly.pdbx_strand_id
1 'polypeptide(L)'
;MLQNVSITPSRRSLEFGIYRDGDNNLDAVQESTLTQALQTSAQDSHVEFTVEDTTRLRADGDAIVRGSLHTEQYRIADGDVAGVHIGKADEMSSEASLARFVARTLDNAEASGAKQTWVDLVDHGGGDGGGLETRDGNVMSMPGIAKAIADGVARHASEHPEDAGRGVDGVVAN
;
A
#
# COMPACT_ATOMS: atom_id res chain seq x y z
N MET A 1 -25.65 -20.94 27.45
CA MET A 1 -25.31 -19.51 27.37
C MET A 1 -24.28 -19.36 26.27
N LEU A 2 -24.64 -18.74 25.15
CA LEU A 2 -23.69 -18.40 24.10
C LEU A 2 -23.07 -17.06 24.51
N GLN A 3 -21.77 -17.07 24.83
CA GLN A 3 -21.04 -15.84 25.09
C GLN A 3 -20.91 -15.09 23.77
N ASN A 4 -21.41 -13.85 23.73
CA ASN A 4 -21.07 -12.89 22.68
C ASN A 4 -19.57 -12.66 22.75
N VAL A 5 -18.81 -13.37 21.91
CA VAL A 5 -17.44 -13.00 21.61
C VAL A 5 -17.54 -11.71 20.82
N SER A 6 -17.45 -10.58 21.53
CA SER A 6 -17.12 -9.31 20.89
C SER A 6 -15.73 -9.53 20.31
N ILE A 7 -15.64 -9.72 19.00
CA ILE A 7 -14.37 -9.69 18.27
C ILE A 7 -13.95 -8.22 18.31
N THR A 8 -13.39 -7.80 19.44
CA THR A 8 -12.66 -6.53 19.46
C THR A 8 -11.55 -6.72 18.43
N PRO A 9 -11.48 -5.90 17.37
CA PRO A 9 -10.35 -5.95 16.46
C PRO A 9 -9.08 -5.90 17.31
N SER A 10 -8.16 -6.83 17.09
CA SER A 10 -6.83 -6.72 17.68
C SER A 10 -6.31 -5.34 17.32
N ARG A 11 -6.11 -4.46 18.31
CA ARG A 11 -5.54 -3.14 18.03
C ARG A 11 -4.17 -3.38 17.44
N ARG A 12 -4.04 -3.12 16.13
CA ARG A 12 -2.73 -3.16 15.48
C ARG A 12 -1.89 -2.07 16.11
N SER A 13 -0.59 -2.31 16.20
CA SER A 13 0.34 -1.27 16.63
C SER A 13 0.88 -0.51 15.41
N LEU A 14 0.94 -1.18 14.26
CA LEU A 14 1.63 -0.71 13.07
C LEU A 14 0.86 -1.08 11.79
N GLU A 15 0.67 -0.09 10.93
CA GLU A 15 0.16 -0.24 9.56
C GLU A 15 1.30 0.06 8.57
N PHE A 16 1.51 -0.83 7.61
CA PHE A 16 2.44 -0.61 6.49
C PHE A 16 1.68 -0.52 5.18
N GLY A 17 1.80 0.61 4.49
CA GLY A 17 1.45 0.71 3.09
C GLY A 17 2.57 0.12 2.23
N ILE A 18 2.29 -0.88 1.39
CA ILE A 18 3.18 -1.33 0.31
C ILE A 18 2.62 -0.81 -1.02
N TYR A 19 3.35 0.12 -1.63
CA TYR A 19 3.02 0.70 -2.95
C TYR A 19 4.04 0.20 -3.96
N ARG A 20 3.65 -0.79 -4.77
CA ARG A 20 4.56 -1.54 -5.63
C ARG A 20 4.27 -1.31 -7.10
N ASP A 21 5.28 -0.85 -7.83
CA ASP A 21 5.23 -0.73 -9.28
C ASP A 21 6.03 -1.85 -9.95
N GLY A 22 5.32 -2.87 -10.41
CA GLY A 22 5.84 -3.95 -11.24
C GLY A 22 5.72 -3.69 -12.74
N ASP A 23 5.45 -2.47 -13.19
CA ASP A 23 5.45 -2.14 -14.63
C ASP A 23 6.86 -2.01 -15.24
N ASN A 24 7.78 -2.86 -14.80
CA ASN A 24 9.17 -2.88 -15.25
C ASN A 24 9.78 -4.29 -15.08
N ASN A 25 11.10 -4.39 -15.25
CA ASN A 25 11.83 -5.64 -15.19
C ASN A 25 12.08 -6.18 -13.77
N LEU A 26 11.64 -5.47 -12.72
CA LEU A 26 11.77 -5.89 -11.32
C LEU A 26 10.53 -6.61 -10.78
N ASP A 27 9.42 -6.68 -11.53
CA ASP A 27 8.14 -7.29 -11.12
C ASP A 27 8.39 -8.63 -10.38
N ALA A 28 8.96 -9.63 -11.05
CA ALA A 28 9.19 -10.94 -10.44
C ALA A 28 10.04 -10.93 -9.16
N VAL A 29 10.99 -10.00 -9.03
CA VAL A 29 11.89 -9.93 -7.86
C VAL A 29 11.20 -9.21 -6.69
N GLN A 30 10.47 -8.13 -6.97
CA GLN A 30 9.74 -7.34 -5.99
C GLN A 30 8.52 -8.06 -5.41
N GLU A 31 8.01 -9.11 -6.07
CA GLU A 31 6.93 -9.95 -5.51
C GLU A 31 7.32 -10.58 -4.16
N SER A 32 8.62 -10.80 -3.93
CA SER A 32 9.13 -11.30 -2.66
C SER A 32 8.82 -10.38 -1.47
N THR A 33 8.61 -9.08 -1.69
CA THR A 33 8.15 -8.14 -0.64
C THR A 33 6.76 -8.51 -0.13
N LEU A 34 5.85 -8.87 -1.03
CA LEU A 34 4.49 -9.26 -0.67
C LEU A 34 4.46 -10.63 0.03
N THR A 35 5.32 -11.55 -0.40
CA THR A 35 5.50 -12.84 0.28
C THR A 35 6.00 -12.64 1.71
N GLN A 36 6.94 -11.72 1.92
CA GLN A 36 7.44 -11.38 3.25
C GLN A 36 6.36 -10.73 4.10
N ALA A 37 5.58 -9.79 3.57
CA ALA A 37 4.47 -9.17 4.30
C ALA A 37 3.44 -10.21 4.79
N LEU A 38 3.10 -11.19 3.95
CA LEU A 38 2.23 -12.31 4.34
C LEU A 38 2.84 -13.12 5.49
N GLN A 39 4.11 -13.50 5.39
CA GLN A 39 4.80 -14.28 6.43
C GLN A 39 4.96 -13.49 7.74
N THR A 40 5.26 -12.20 7.66
CA THR A 40 5.41 -11.32 8.82
C THR A 40 4.09 -11.15 9.54
N SER A 41 3.00 -10.83 8.84
CA SER A 41 1.69 -10.70 9.48
C SER A 41 1.19 -12.01 10.09
N ALA A 42 1.56 -13.17 9.53
CA ALA A 42 1.23 -14.48 10.10
C ALA A 42 1.94 -14.74 11.45
N GLN A 43 3.11 -14.13 11.67
CA GLN A 43 3.92 -14.30 12.88
C GLN A 43 3.70 -13.19 13.90
N ASP A 44 3.29 -12.00 13.45
CA ASP A 44 3.04 -10.84 14.29
C ASP A 44 1.69 -10.19 13.98
N SER A 45 0.69 -10.52 14.80
CA SER A 45 -0.65 -9.94 14.74
C SER A 45 -0.68 -8.44 15.09
N HIS A 46 0.42 -7.82 15.51
CA HIS A 46 0.45 -6.37 15.73
C HIS A 46 0.67 -5.56 14.44
N VAL A 47 0.94 -6.23 13.32
CA VAL A 47 1.23 -5.62 12.01
C VAL A 47 0.13 -5.96 10.99
N GLU A 48 -0.32 -4.96 10.26
CA GLU A 48 -1.20 -5.09 9.09
C GLU A 48 -0.60 -4.33 7.92
N PHE A 49 -0.90 -4.78 6.70
CA PHE A 49 -0.43 -4.16 5.48
C PHE A 49 -1.59 -3.75 4.57
N THR A 50 -1.52 -2.52 4.07
CA THR A 50 -2.32 -2.03 2.96
C THR A 50 -1.50 -2.12 1.69
N VAL A 51 -2.01 -2.78 0.65
CA VAL A 51 -1.25 -3.02 -0.58
C VAL A 51 -1.92 -2.33 -1.77
N GLU A 52 -1.10 -1.71 -2.61
CA GLU A 52 -1.41 -1.38 -4.00
C GLU A 52 -0.29 -1.93 -4.87
N ASP A 53 -0.63 -2.89 -5.72
CA ASP A 53 0.34 -3.61 -6.54
C ASP A 53 -0.04 -3.57 -8.01
N THR A 54 0.77 -2.90 -8.82
CA THR A 54 0.66 -2.95 -10.28
C THR A 54 1.57 -4.05 -10.82
N THR A 55 1.02 -5.11 -11.41
CA THR A 55 1.78 -6.32 -11.77
C THR A 55 1.26 -7.01 -13.02
N ARG A 56 2.07 -7.91 -13.60
CA ARG A 56 1.68 -8.87 -14.65
C ARG A 56 1.63 -10.33 -14.15
N LEU A 57 2.10 -10.61 -12.94
CA LEU A 57 2.37 -11.97 -12.46
C LEU A 57 1.10 -12.70 -12.06
N ARG A 58 0.21 -11.99 -11.37
CA ARG A 58 -1.05 -12.50 -10.86
C ARG A 58 -2.16 -12.18 -11.87
N ALA A 59 -3.19 -13.01 -11.92
CA ALA A 59 -4.39 -12.75 -12.68
C ALA A 59 -5.40 -13.76 -12.16
N ASP A 60 -6.35 -13.30 -11.35
CA ASP A 60 -7.40 -14.18 -10.84
C ASP A 60 -8.71 -13.98 -11.64
N GLY A 61 -9.25 -15.11 -12.10
CA GLY A 61 -10.54 -15.19 -12.79
C GLY A 61 -10.60 -14.64 -14.22
N ASP A 62 -11.81 -14.68 -14.78
CA ASP A 62 -12.13 -14.24 -16.15
C ASP A 62 -12.05 -12.71 -16.35
N ALA A 63 -11.78 -11.94 -15.29
CA ALA A 63 -11.82 -10.47 -15.31
C ALA A 63 -10.60 -9.84 -15.98
N ILE A 64 -9.43 -10.50 -15.92
CA ILE A 64 -8.16 -9.99 -16.45
C ILE A 64 -7.52 -11.04 -17.35
N VAL A 65 -7.07 -10.60 -18.53
CA VAL A 65 -6.33 -11.48 -19.44
C VAL A 65 -5.00 -11.83 -18.77
N ARG A 66 -4.72 -13.12 -18.59
CA ARG A 66 -3.46 -13.59 -18.00
C ARG A 66 -2.25 -12.90 -18.66
N GLY A 67 -1.37 -12.34 -17.84
CA GLY A 67 -0.15 -11.63 -18.27
C GLY A 67 -0.37 -10.18 -18.71
N SER A 68 -1.61 -9.67 -18.65
CA SER A 68 -1.86 -8.23 -18.81
C SER A 68 -1.54 -7.47 -17.53
N LEU A 69 -1.04 -6.25 -17.69
CA LEU A 69 -0.75 -5.36 -16.57
C LEU A 69 -2.07 -4.87 -15.95
N HIS A 70 -2.13 -4.92 -14.63
CA HIS A 70 -3.28 -4.52 -13.84
C HIS A 70 -2.84 -4.08 -12.45
N THR A 71 -3.75 -3.48 -11.69
CA THR A 71 -3.49 -3.08 -10.30
C THR A 71 -4.41 -3.84 -9.36
N GLU A 72 -3.81 -4.44 -8.34
CA GLU A 72 -4.48 -5.10 -7.24
C GLU A 72 -4.40 -4.23 -5.98
N GLN A 73 -5.53 -4.04 -5.31
CA GLN A 73 -5.63 -3.31 -4.05
C GLN A 73 -6.23 -4.26 -3.01
N TYR A 74 -5.55 -4.47 -1.89
CA TYR A 74 -5.97 -5.41 -0.86
C TYR A 74 -5.28 -5.16 0.46
N ARG A 75 -5.64 -5.93 1.48
CA ARG A 75 -4.97 -5.93 2.79
C ARG A 75 -4.38 -7.29 3.09
N ILE A 76 -3.28 -7.28 3.83
CA ILE A 76 -2.65 -8.47 4.41
C ILE A 76 -2.69 -8.33 5.93
N ALA A 77 -3.31 -9.28 6.62
CA ALA A 77 -3.36 -9.30 8.08
C ALA A 77 -3.42 -10.75 8.59
N ASP A 78 -2.74 -11.02 9.71
CA ASP A 78 -2.72 -12.34 10.36
C ASP A 78 -2.38 -13.52 9.40
N GLY A 79 -1.60 -13.26 8.34
CA GLY A 79 -1.20 -14.25 7.34
C GLY A 79 -2.21 -14.48 6.20
N ASP A 80 -3.28 -13.68 6.12
CA ASP A 80 -4.33 -13.80 5.13
C ASP A 80 -4.47 -12.53 4.27
N VAL A 81 -5.00 -12.70 3.05
CA VAL A 81 -5.34 -11.61 2.13
C VAL A 81 -6.85 -11.34 2.19
N ALA A 82 -7.23 -10.06 2.28
CA ALA A 82 -8.64 -9.66 2.32
C ALA A 82 -8.93 -8.41 1.47
N GLY A 83 -10.18 -8.28 1.04
CA GLY A 83 -10.67 -7.06 0.36
C GLY A 83 -10.07 -6.82 -1.02
N VAL A 84 -9.78 -7.89 -1.76
CA VAL A 84 -9.15 -7.81 -3.08
C VAL A 84 -10.03 -7.06 -4.07
N HIS A 85 -9.49 -5.97 -4.60
CA HIS A 85 -10.02 -5.23 -5.73
C HIS A 85 -9.01 -5.26 -6.86
N ILE A 86 -9.44 -5.70 -8.04
CA ILE A 86 -8.59 -5.80 -9.23
C ILE A 86 -9.15 -4.84 -10.29
N GLY A 87 -8.29 -3.95 -10.77
CA GLY A 87 -8.64 -2.90 -11.73
C GLY A 87 -7.70 -2.82 -12.92
N LYS A 88 -7.91 -1.81 -13.76
CA LYS A 88 -6.92 -1.44 -14.79
C LYS A 88 -5.62 -1.01 -14.11
N ALA A 89 -4.51 -1.16 -14.83
CA ALA A 89 -3.22 -0.67 -14.36
C ALA A 89 -3.28 0.83 -14.06
N ASP A 90 -2.95 1.18 -12.82
CA ASP A 90 -2.74 2.55 -12.36
C ASP A 90 -1.37 3.05 -12.84
N GLU A 91 -1.27 4.37 -13.05
CA GLU A 91 0.02 5.03 -13.25
C GLU A 91 0.66 5.26 -11.88
N MET A 92 1.58 4.39 -11.50
CA MET A 92 2.13 4.35 -10.14
C MET A 92 3.07 5.53 -9.87
N SER A 93 3.70 6.08 -10.91
CA SER A 93 4.53 7.29 -10.83
C SER A 93 3.71 8.60 -10.74
N SER A 94 2.38 8.52 -10.67
CA SER A 94 1.50 9.69 -10.49
C SER A 94 1.41 10.11 -9.02
N GLU A 95 1.65 11.39 -8.73
CA GLU A 95 1.43 11.96 -7.39
C GLU A 95 0.00 11.70 -6.89
N ALA A 96 -0.99 11.75 -7.79
CA ALA A 96 -2.38 11.53 -7.43
C ALA A 96 -2.66 10.08 -7.03
N SER A 97 -2.01 9.10 -7.67
CA SER A 97 -2.14 7.69 -7.31
C SER A 97 -1.53 7.43 -5.94
N LEU A 98 -0.30 7.90 -5.71
CA LEU A 98 0.36 7.77 -4.42
C LEU A 98 -0.43 8.49 -3.30
N ALA A 99 -0.98 9.68 -3.55
CA ALA A 99 -1.80 10.39 -2.56
C ALA A 99 -3.08 9.61 -2.19
N ARG A 100 -3.74 8.98 -3.17
CA ARG A 100 -4.91 8.12 -2.89
C ARG A 100 -4.52 6.89 -2.07
N PHE A 101 -3.38 6.28 -2.38
CA PHE A 101 -2.85 5.16 -1.65
C PHE A 101 -2.53 5.51 -0.19
N VAL A 102 -1.86 6.65 0.04
CA VAL A 102 -1.54 7.15 1.37
C VAL A 102 -2.82 7.36 2.19
N ALA A 103 -3.84 8.01 1.62
CA ALA A 103 -5.12 8.18 2.29
C ALA A 103 -5.72 6.82 2.69
N ARG A 104 -5.79 5.86 1.76
CA ARG A 104 -6.32 4.51 2.06
C ARG A 104 -5.53 3.78 3.15
N THR A 105 -4.21 3.96 3.18
CA THR A 105 -3.35 3.39 4.22
C THR A 105 -3.67 3.99 5.59
N LEU A 106 -3.90 5.31 5.66
CA LEU A 106 -4.30 6.01 6.89
C LEU A 106 -5.72 5.60 7.34
N ASP A 107 -6.65 5.44 6.41
CA ASP A 107 -8.01 4.95 6.70
C ASP A 107 -7.97 3.53 7.32
N ASN A 108 -7.10 2.66 6.79
CA ASN A 108 -6.88 1.33 7.36
C ASN A 108 -6.19 1.38 8.72
N ALA A 109 -5.21 2.28 8.89
CA ALA A 109 -4.54 2.49 10.17
C ALA A 109 -5.52 3.01 11.25
N GLU A 110 -6.47 3.86 10.87
CA GLU A 110 -7.57 4.28 11.74
C GLU A 110 -8.44 3.08 12.11
N ALA A 111 -8.95 2.35 11.12
CA ALA A 111 -9.87 1.23 11.31
C ALA A 111 -9.25 0.10 12.16
N SER A 112 -7.96 -0.17 11.98
CA SER A 112 -7.21 -1.19 12.71
C SER A 112 -6.72 -0.72 14.08
N GLY A 113 -6.80 0.59 14.34
CA GLY A 113 -6.34 1.22 15.57
C GLY A 113 -4.82 1.37 15.66
N ALA A 114 -4.09 1.18 14.55
CA ALA A 114 -2.65 1.36 14.44
C ALA A 114 -2.21 2.73 14.95
N LYS A 115 -1.08 2.76 15.64
CA LYS A 115 -0.49 3.98 16.22
C LYS A 115 0.63 4.55 15.40
N GLN A 116 1.18 3.74 14.49
CA GLN A 116 2.20 4.15 13.54
C GLN A 116 1.81 3.69 12.14
N THR A 117 2.13 4.51 11.15
CA THR A 117 1.88 4.25 9.74
C THR A 117 3.16 4.49 8.94
N TRP A 118 3.60 3.49 8.20
CA TRP A 118 4.76 3.58 7.31
C TRP A 118 4.36 3.28 5.88
N VAL A 119 5.06 3.85 4.91
CA VAL A 119 4.84 3.57 3.49
C VAL A 119 6.15 3.08 2.86
N ASP A 120 6.10 1.93 2.19
CA ASP A 120 7.18 1.34 1.40
C ASP A 120 6.89 1.54 -0.10
N LEU A 121 7.77 2.28 -0.78
CA LEU A 121 7.74 2.52 -2.21
C LEU A 121 8.63 1.50 -2.91
N VAL A 122 8.00 0.46 -3.46
CA VAL A 122 8.69 -0.69 -4.05
C VAL A 122 8.78 -0.50 -5.56
N ASP A 123 9.87 0.11 -6.00
CA ASP A 123 10.20 0.26 -7.41
C ASP A 123 11.73 0.42 -7.65
N HIS A 124 12.15 0.74 -8.87
CA HIS A 124 13.43 1.35 -9.19
C HIS A 124 13.66 2.62 -8.36
N GLY A 125 14.91 2.76 -7.93
CA GLY A 125 15.38 3.86 -7.11
C GLY A 125 16.33 4.79 -7.86
N GLY A 126 16.12 6.09 -7.71
CA GLY A 126 17.04 7.14 -8.18
C GLY A 126 17.86 7.75 -7.04
N GLY A 127 17.75 7.24 -5.81
CA GLY A 127 18.28 7.88 -4.61
C GLY A 127 17.70 9.28 -4.42
N ASP A 128 18.55 10.28 -4.19
CA ASP A 128 18.12 11.69 -4.03
C ASP A 128 17.37 12.25 -5.25
N GLY A 129 17.48 11.60 -6.41
CA GLY A 129 16.76 11.98 -7.63
C GLY A 129 15.26 11.67 -7.60
N GLY A 130 14.81 10.75 -6.74
CA GLY A 130 13.42 10.26 -6.79
C GLY A 130 13.31 8.74 -6.69
N GLY A 131 12.08 8.25 -6.77
CA GLY A 131 11.71 6.84 -6.92
C GLY A 131 10.43 6.74 -7.75
N LEU A 132 9.95 5.53 -8.04
CA LEU A 132 8.79 5.30 -8.93
C LEU A 132 9.08 5.73 -10.39
N GLU A 133 9.65 4.82 -11.16
CA GLU A 133 9.97 4.97 -12.58
C GLU A 133 8.70 4.93 -13.46
N THR A 134 8.45 6.04 -14.13
CA THR A 134 7.46 6.17 -15.22
C THR A 134 7.81 5.23 -16.38
N ARG A 135 6.81 4.88 -17.20
CA ARG A 135 7.03 4.13 -18.46
C ARG A 135 8.03 4.76 -19.44
N ASP A 136 8.22 6.07 -19.37
CA ASP A 136 9.14 6.82 -20.24
C ASP A 136 10.56 6.91 -19.64
N GLY A 137 10.85 6.24 -18.52
CA GLY A 137 12.16 6.19 -17.86
C GLY A 137 12.49 7.40 -16.97
N ASN A 138 11.52 8.29 -16.72
CA ASN A 138 11.65 9.33 -15.69
C ASN A 138 11.23 8.77 -14.32
N VAL A 139 11.71 9.34 -13.22
CA VAL A 139 11.28 8.96 -11.86
C VAL A 139 10.44 10.06 -11.22
N MET A 140 9.50 9.70 -10.33
CA MET A 140 8.85 10.68 -9.47
C MET A 140 9.90 11.31 -8.55
N SER A 141 10.06 12.63 -8.67
CA SER A 141 11.03 13.37 -7.85
C SER A 141 10.71 13.28 -6.36
N MET A 142 11.72 13.39 -5.50
CA MET A 142 11.53 13.43 -4.04
C MET A 142 10.54 14.52 -3.58
N PRO A 143 10.57 15.76 -4.12
CA PRO A 143 9.52 16.74 -3.82
C PRO A 143 8.12 16.30 -4.24
N GLY A 144 8.00 15.58 -5.36
CA GLY A 144 6.73 15.01 -5.83
C GLY A 144 6.20 13.93 -4.89
N ILE A 145 7.08 13.03 -4.41
CA ILE A 145 6.73 12.04 -3.38
C ILE A 145 6.27 12.74 -2.11
N ALA A 146 7.07 13.68 -1.58
CA ALA A 146 6.72 14.40 -0.36
C ALA A 146 5.38 15.14 -0.48
N LYS A 147 5.11 15.75 -1.65
CA LYS A 147 3.82 16.37 -1.94
C LYS A 147 2.69 15.35 -1.98
N ALA A 148 2.86 14.21 -2.64
CA ALA A 148 1.86 13.15 -2.70
C ALA A 148 1.52 12.59 -1.31
N ILE A 149 2.53 12.40 -0.44
CA ILE A 149 2.30 12.03 0.96
C ILE A 149 1.47 13.11 1.67
N ALA A 150 1.86 14.39 1.56
CA ALA A 150 1.14 15.49 2.20
C ALA A 150 -0.31 15.61 1.70
N ASP A 151 -0.53 15.47 0.39
CA ASP A 151 -1.87 15.49 -0.22
C ASP A 151 -2.72 14.31 0.26
N GLY A 152 -2.12 13.11 0.41
CA GLY A 152 -2.79 11.94 0.96
C GLY A 152 -3.20 12.11 2.43
N VAL A 153 -2.31 12.67 3.26
CA VAL A 153 -2.61 13.01 4.66
C VAL A 153 -3.74 14.05 4.72
N ALA A 154 -3.67 15.11 3.92
CA ALA A 154 -4.70 16.14 3.87
C ALA A 154 -6.05 15.57 3.43
N ARG A 155 -6.03 14.63 2.47
CA ARG A 155 -7.23 13.92 2.01
C ARG A 155 -7.86 13.10 3.14
N HIS A 156 -7.08 12.25 3.82
CA HIS A 156 -7.56 11.49 4.99
C HIS A 156 -8.17 12.43 6.04
N ALA A 157 -7.45 13.48 6.44
CA ALA A 157 -7.93 14.45 7.43
C ALA A 157 -9.24 15.16 7.03
N SER A 158 -9.47 15.35 5.74
CA SER A 158 -10.71 15.96 5.23
C SER A 158 -11.90 14.99 5.24
N GLU A 159 -11.63 13.70 5.02
CA GLU A 159 -12.64 12.63 5.01
C GLU A 159 -12.93 12.11 6.44
N HIS A 160 -11.95 12.22 7.35
CA HIS A 160 -11.95 11.76 8.75
C HIS A 160 -11.55 12.89 9.74
N PRO A 161 -12.36 13.94 9.94
CA PRO A 161 -11.98 15.09 10.76
C PRO A 161 -11.66 14.77 12.23
N GLU A 162 -12.22 13.69 12.76
CA GLU A 162 -11.96 13.17 14.11
C GLU A 162 -10.55 12.60 14.29
N ASP A 163 -9.90 12.19 13.20
CA ASP A 163 -8.55 11.61 13.18
C ASP A 163 -7.57 12.45 12.34
N ALA A 164 -7.89 13.73 12.12
CA ALA A 164 -7.09 14.67 11.31
C ALA A 164 -5.64 14.87 11.79
N GLY A 165 -5.29 14.40 13.00
CA GLY A 165 -3.93 14.39 13.52
C GLY A 165 -3.08 13.19 13.08
N ARG A 166 -3.68 12.18 12.42
CA ARG A 166 -2.96 11.02 11.90
C ARG A 166 -2.08 11.43 10.73
N GLY A 167 -0.91 10.80 10.63
CA GLY A 167 0.01 10.99 9.52
C GLY A 167 0.82 9.73 9.21
N VAL A 168 1.75 9.89 8.27
CA VAL A 168 2.76 8.88 7.94
C VAL A 168 4.02 9.17 8.77
N ASP A 169 4.45 8.20 9.59
CA ASP A 169 5.60 8.29 10.47
C ASP A 169 6.93 8.11 9.73
N GLY A 170 6.90 7.42 8.59
CA GLY A 170 8.07 7.22 7.76
C GLY A 170 7.75 6.69 6.37
N VAL A 171 8.62 7.01 5.42
CA VAL A 171 8.58 6.49 4.06
C VAL A 171 9.90 5.79 3.78
N VAL A 172 9.82 4.57 3.26
CA VAL A 172 10.95 3.79 2.75
C VAL A 172 10.87 3.82 1.23
N ALA A 173 11.98 4.15 0.58
CA ALA A 173 12.10 4.17 -0.88
C ALA A 173 13.48 3.66 -1.27
N ASN A 174 13.57 3.00 -2.42
CA ASN A 174 14.82 2.48 -2.98
C ASN A 174 15.64 3.56 -3.70
#